data_AF-A0A3M0ZR07-F1
#
_entry.id   AF-A0A3M0ZR07-F1
#
_cell.length_a   1.000
_cell.length_b   1.000
_cell.length_c   1.000
_cell.angle_alpha   90.00
_cell.angle_beta   90.00
_cell.angle_gamma   90.00
#
_symmetry.space_group_name_H-M   'P 1'
#
loop_
_entity.id
_entity.type
_entity.pdbx_description
1 polymer ?
#
loop_
_entity_poly.entity_id
_entity_poly.type
_entity_poly.pdbx_seq_one_letter_code
_entity_poly.pdbx_strand_id
1 'polypeptide(L)' 'HLNLLQQLLNDEKPRGKKTDFLLQEIHREINTLGNKAMNKDIAHHVVTFKAELERIREQIQNVE' A
#
# COMPACT_ATOMS: atom_id res chain seq x y z
N HIS A 1 -3.88 7.84 3.86
CA HIS A 1 -2.72 7.76 2.92
C HIS A 1 -3.07 7.43 1.46
N LEU A 2 -4.20 6.78 1.16
CA LEU A 2 -4.55 6.37 -0.22
C LEU A 2 -4.69 7.52 -1.23
N ASN A 3 -5.33 8.63 -0.87
CA ASN A 3 -5.44 9.79 -1.78
C ASN A 3 -4.08 10.37 -2.18
N LEU A 4 -3.13 10.41 -1.23
CA LEU A 4 -1.78 10.87 -1.51
C LEU A 4 -1.03 9.87 -2.41
N LEU A 5 -1.27 8.57 -2.23
CA LEU A 5 -0.68 7.52 -3.08
C LEU A 5 -1.18 7.68 -4.51
N GLN A 6 -2.49 7.85 -4.69
CA GLN A 6 -3.08 8.12 -5.99
C GLN A 6 -2.50 9.38 -6.64
N GLN A 7 -2.28 10.46 -5.89
CA GLN A 7 -1.65 11.67 -6.43
C GLN A 7 -0.20 11.41 -6.86
N LEU A 8 0.58 10.66 -6.07
CA LEU A 8 1.98 10.36 -6.40
C LEU A 8 2.11 9.44 -7.61
N LEU A 9 1.21 8.46 -7.76
CA LEU A 9 1.19 7.56 -8.92
C LEU A 9 0.78 8.25 -10.22
N ASN A 10 0.07 9.37 -10.15
CA ASN A 10 -0.36 10.16 -11.32
C ASN A 10 0.61 11.32 -11.66
N ASP A 11 1.68 11.50 -10.89
CA ASP A 11 2.69 12.54 -11.16
C ASP A 11 3.73 11.99 -12.15
N GLU A 12 4.12 12.78 -13.15
CA GLU A 12 5.06 12.36 -14.21
C GLU A 12 6.51 12.25 -13.70
N LYS A 13 6.81 12.73 -12.49
CA LYS A 13 8.15 12.71 -11.91
C LYS A 13 8.39 11.44 -11.09
N PRO A 14 9.56 10.77 -11.24
CA PRO A 14 9.91 9.63 -10.40
C PRO A 14 10.03 10.08 -8.93
N ARG A 15 9.24 9.46 -8.05
CA ARG A 15 9.20 9.71 -6.61
C ARG A 15 9.30 8.40 -5.82
N GLY A 16 10.17 7.47 -6.23
CA GLY A 16 10.27 6.13 -5.66
C GLY A 16 10.40 6.13 -4.13
N LYS A 17 11.37 6.86 -3.57
CA LYS A 17 11.56 6.97 -2.11
C LYS A 17 10.35 7.52 -1.33
N LYS A 18 9.64 8.52 -1.87
CA LYS A 18 8.44 9.08 -1.22
C LYS A 18 7.26 8.10 -1.30
N THR A 19 7.17 7.38 -2.41
CA THR A 19 6.12 6.39 -2.65
C THR A 19 6.34 5.15 -1.77
N ASP A 20 7.59 4.68 -1.62
CA ASP A 20 7.93 3.57 -0.72
C ASP A 20 7.58 3.90 0.73
N PHE A 21 7.91 5.10 1.23
CA PHE A 21 7.49 5.54 2.57
C PHE A 21 5.97 5.50 2.73
N LEU A 22 5.22 5.95 1.72
CA LEU A 22 3.77 5.99 1.80
C LEU A 22 3.15 4.58 1.78
N LEU A 23 3.71 3.66 1.00
CA LEU A 23 3.31 2.26 1.00
C LEU A 23 3.56 1.59 2.36
N GLN A 24 4.66 1.93 3.02
CA GLN A 24 4.93 1.45 4.39
C GLN A 24 3.87 1.92 5.39
N GLU A 25 3.46 3.19 5.32
CA GLU A 25 2.42 3.72 6.19
C GLU A 25 1.05 3.06 5.93
N ILE A 26 0.68 2.86 4.65
CA ILE A 26 -0.55 2.16 4.29
C ILE A 26 -0.50 0.70 4.79
N HIS A 27 0.64 0.03 4.67
CA HIS A 27 0.79 -1.33 5.18
C HIS A 27 0.60 -1.40 6.70
N ARG A 28 1.08 -0.40 7.46
CA ARG A 28 0.83 -0.30 8.91
C ARG A 28 -0.66 -0.11 9.24
N GLU A 29 -1.36 0.72 8.47
CA GLU A 29 -2.82 0.93 8.62
C GLU A 29 -3.59 -0.39 8.38
N ILE A 30 -3.27 -1.10 7.29
CA ILE A 30 -3.92 -2.36 6.92
C ILE A 30 -3.65 -3.47 7.96
N ASN A 31 -2.44 -3.53 8.52
CA ASN A 31 -2.14 -4.44 9.63
C ASN A 31 -2.99 -4.13 10.86
N THR A 32 -3.14 -2.85 11.20
CA THR A 32 -3.97 -2.43 12.34
C THR A 32 -5.44 -2.76 12.10
N LEU A 33 -5.95 -2.55 10.89
CA LEU A 33 -7.30 -2.93 10.49
C LEU A 33 -7.52 -4.43 10.65
N GLY A 34 -6.62 -5.26 10.11
CA GLY A 34 -6.70 -6.71 10.20
C GLY A 34 -6.66 -7.23 11.65
N ASN A 35 -5.80 -6.66 12.49
CA ASN A 35 -5.69 -7.06 13.90
C ASN A 35 -6.92 -6.67 14.73
N LYS A 36 -7.65 -5.63 14.33
CA LYS A 36 -8.84 -5.15 15.04
C LYS A 36 -10.16 -5.64 14.45
N ALA A 37 -10.14 -6.15 13.22
CA ALA A 37 -11.33 -6.67 12.55
C ALA A 37 -11.65 -8.10 13.02
N MET A 38 -12.77 -8.27 13.72
CA MET A 38 -13.28 -9.60 14.12
C MET A 38 -14.18 -10.24 13.03
N ASN A 39 -14.01 -9.86 11.77
CA ASN A 39 -14.82 -10.34 10.65
C ASN A 39 -13.93 -11.06 9.62
N LYS A 40 -14.34 -12.29 9.25
CA LYS A 40 -13.62 -13.15 8.30
C LYS A 40 -13.51 -12.56 6.90
N ASP A 41 -14.53 -11.86 6.43
CA ASP A 41 -14.52 -11.20 5.12
C ASP A 41 -13.51 -10.06 5.11
N ILE A 42 -13.43 -9.29 6.20
CA ILE A 42 -12.42 -8.24 6.36
C ILE A 42 -11.01 -8.85 6.39
N ALA A 43 -10.82 -9.98 7.08
CA ALA A 43 -9.53 -10.67 7.09
C ALA A 43 -9.09 -11.10 5.68
N HIS A 44 -10.02 -11.62 4.86
CA HIS A 44 -9.72 -11.95 3.47
C HIS A 44 -9.29 -10.71 2.67
N HIS A 45 -10.05 -9.62 2.76
CA HIS A 45 -9.69 -8.37 2.10
C HIS A 45 -8.33 -7.82 2.54
N VAL A 46 -7.99 -7.92 3.83
CA VAL A 46 -6.68 -7.50 4.35
C VAL A 46 -5.54 -8.30 3.73
N VAL A 47 -5.70 -9.61 3.57
CA VAL A 47 -4.68 -10.46 2.93
C VAL A 47 -4.50 -10.07 1.46
N THR A 48 -5.59 -9.92 0.72
CA THR A 48 -5.54 -9.48 -0.69
C THR A 48 -4.90 -8.11 -0.82
N PHE A 49 -5.27 -7.16 0.04
CA PHE A 49 -4.72 -5.81 0.02
C PHE A 49 -3.21 -5.80 0.25
N LYS A 50 -2.72 -6.60 1.22
CA LYS A 50 -1.28 -6.74 1.47
C LYS A 50 -0.52 -7.30 0.27
N ALA A 51 -1.08 -8.29 -0.41
CA ALA A 51 -0.47 -8.84 -1.61
C ALA A 51 -0.36 -7.79 -2.72
N GLU A 52 -1.42 -7.02 -2.96
CA GLU A 52 -1.39 -5.94 -3.98
C GLU A 52 -0.42 -4.81 -3.60
N LEU A 53 -0.34 -4.42 -2.32
CA LEU A 53 0.65 -3.44 -1.86
C LEU A 53 2.09 -3.88 -2.15
N GLU A 54 2.41 -5.17 -1.93
CA GLU A 54 3.75 -5.67 -2.18
C GLU A 54 4.08 -5.67 -3.68
N ARG A 55 3.12 -6.04 -4.54
CA ARG A 55 3.30 -5.96 -6.00
C ARG A 55 3.56 -4.54 -6.47
N ILE A 56 2.84 -3.56 -5.92
CA ILE A 56 3.06 -2.13 -6.23
C ILE A 56 4.47 -1.71 -5.78
N ARG A 57 4.90 -2.16 -4.60
CA ARG A 57 6.23 -1.87 -4.07
C ARG A 57 7.35 -2.42 -4.96
N GLU A 58 7.23 -3.68 -5.38
CA GLU A 58 8.17 -4.31 -6.33
C GLU A 58 8.23 -3.54 -7.64
N GLN A 59 7.08 -3.12 -8.19
CA GLN A 59 7.05 -2.32 -9.42
C GLN A 59 7.79 -0.99 -9.27
N ILE A 60 7.62 -0.30 -8.15
CA ILE A 60 8.30 0.98 -7.90
C ILE A 60 9.82 0.77 -7.80
N GLN A 61 10.27 -0.30 -7.15
CA GLN A 61 11.70 -0.62 -7.03
C GLN A 61 12.33 -1.08 -8.36
N ASN A 62 11.57 -1.74 -9.22
CA ASN A 62 12.05 -2.24 -10.51
C ASN A 62 12.07 -1.17 -11.62
N VAL A 63 11.42 -0.03 -11.42
CA VAL A 63 11.36 1.09 -12.37
C VAL A 63 12.38 2.20 -12.03
N GLU A 64 13.01 2.15 -10.84
CA GLU A 64 14.23 2.92 -10.51
C GLU A 64 15.46 2.39 -11.24
#